data_AF-A0A7S1QPY7-F1
#
_entry.id   AF-A0A7S1QPY7-F1
#
_cell.length_a   1.000
_cell.length_b   1.000
_cell.length_c   1.000
_cell.angle_alpha   90.00
_cell.angle_beta   90.00
_cell.angle_gamma   90.00
#
_symmetry.space_group_name_H-M   'P 1'
#
loop_
_entity.id
_entity.type
_entity.pdbx_description
1 polymer ?
#
loop_
_entity_poly.entity_id
_entity_poly.type
_entity_poly.pdbx_seq_one_letter_code
_entity_poly.pdbx_strand_id
1 'polypeptide(L)'
;NSVTLARSGWFGTSARGSALWSGDIFSDWATLRASVMTNLGAQLSGIGWGASDVGGYRLWDIHAMPPGELVLRWFQFGLTCPLLRQHGHRPETVPWAYGPVFGPLITDVIRLRASLRHTYLRPTHDRLADEGRPINRPVWWDFPDDAEAWTDAVAHTQYMF
;
A
#
# COMPACT_ATOMS: atom_id res chain seq x y z
N ASN A 1 21.07 -7.53 -6.61
CA ASN A 1 20.31 -6.30 -6.32
C ASN A 1 19.97 -6.25 -4.85
N SER A 2 20.30 -5.15 -4.18
CA SER A 2 19.87 -4.86 -2.80
C SER A 2 18.51 -4.15 -2.83
N VAL A 3 17.76 -4.28 -1.74
CA VAL A 3 16.54 -3.50 -1.49
C VAL A 3 16.79 -2.66 -0.25
N THR A 4 16.51 -1.37 -0.33
CA THR A 4 16.61 -0.44 0.82
C THR A 4 15.25 0.15 1.11
N LEU A 5 14.83 0.12 2.38
CA LEU A 5 13.64 0.84 2.83
C LEU A 5 14.07 2.19 3.39
N ALA A 6 13.56 3.28 2.83
CA ALA A 6 13.86 4.64 3.25
C ALA A 6 12.58 5.45 3.51
N ARG A 7 12.70 6.51 4.32
CA ARG A 7 11.60 7.44 4.60
C ARG A 7 11.62 8.68 3.70
N SER A 8 12.76 8.97 3.10
CA SER A 8 13.00 10.14 2.27
C SER A 8 13.84 9.75 1.07
N GLY A 9 13.66 10.48 -0.03
CA GLY A 9 14.39 10.27 -1.26
C GLY A 9 14.45 11.53 -2.10
N TRP A 10 15.04 11.40 -3.27
CA TRP A 10 15.12 12.42 -4.30
C TRP A 10 14.77 11.80 -5.66
N PHE A 11 14.79 12.60 -6.72
CA PHE A 11 14.73 12.09 -8.09
C PHE A 11 15.73 10.95 -8.31
N GLY A 12 15.26 9.85 -8.89
CA GLY A 12 16.06 8.66 -9.17
C GLY A 12 16.23 7.67 -8.00
N THR A 13 15.63 7.93 -6.82
CA THR A 13 15.70 7.00 -5.68
C THR A 13 15.22 5.58 -6.02
N SER A 14 14.15 5.42 -6.80
CA SER A 14 13.66 4.08 -7.20
C SER A 14 14.63 3.34 -8.13
N ALA A 15 15.38 4.03 -8.99
CA ALA A 15 16.40 3.41 -9.83
C ALA A 15 17.58 2.83 -9.03
N ARG A 16 17.69 3.18 -7.73
CA ARG A 16 18.71 2.65 -6.82
C ARG A 16 18.18 1.52 -5.92
N GLY A 17 17.01 0.97 -6.23
CA GLY A 17 16.42 -0.14 -5.46
C GLY A 17 15.85 0.29 -4.10
N SER A 18 15.53 1.57 -3.94
CA SER A 18 14.97 2.09 -2.70
C SER A 18 13.45 2.16 -2.75
N ALA A 19 12.82 1.46 -1.81
CA ALA A 19 11.41 1.63 -1.48
C ALA A 19 11.23 2.79 -0.52
N LEU A 20 10.14 3.52 -0.70
CA LEU A 20 9.74 4.61 0.20
C LEU A 20 8.47 4.24 0.95
N TRP A 21 8.49 4.48 2.25
CA TRP A 21 7.32 4.33 3.10
C TRP A 21 6.83 5.69 3.61
N SER A 22 5.51 5.82 3.75
CA SER A 22 4.79 7.06 4.06
C SER A 22 5.06 7.69 5.42
N GLY A 23 5.90 7.08 6.27
CA GLY A 23 6.22 7.61 7.59
C GLY A 23 5.26 7.17 8.70
N ASP A 24 5.34 7.88 9.82
CA ASP A 24 4.67 7.55 11.08
C ASP A 24 3.19 7.98 11.05
N ILE A 25 2.38 7.29 10.26
CA ILE A 25 0.98 7.64 9.99
C ILE A 25 0.01 7.17 11.09
N PHE A 26 -1.16 7.80 11.19
CA PHE A 26 -2.18 7.41 12.16
C PHE A 26 -2.90 6.10 11.80
N SER A 27 -3.37 5.40 12.83
CA SER A 27 -4.16 4.18 12.70
C SER A 27 -5.66 4.53 12.68
N ASP A 28 -6.13 5.18 11.61
CA ASP A 28 -7.53 5.55 11.42
C ASP A 28 -7.97 5.46 9.94
N TRP A 29 -9.29 5.55 9.72
CA TRP A 29 -9.89 5.44 8.39
C TRP A 29 -9.53 6.59 7.44
N ALA A 30 -9.38 7.80 7.96
CA ALA A 30 -8.99 8.95 7.16
C ALA A 30 -7.58 8.77 6.59
N THR A 31 -6.67 8.23 7.40
CA THR A 31 -5.30 7.92 7.01
C THR A 31 -5.22 6.75 6.03
N LEU A 32 -6.02 5.70 6.21
CA LEU A 32 -6.15 4.64 5.21
C LEU A 32 -6.60 5.21 3.86
N ARG A 33 -7.63 6.07 3.84
CA ARG A 33 -8.09 6.74 2.62
C ARG A 33 -6.98 7.60 1.99
N ALA A 34 -6.27 8.39 2.80
CA ALA A 34 -5.16 9.21 2.32
C ALA A 34 -4.00 8.36 1.76
N SER A 35 -3.78 7.15 2.29
CA SER A 35 -2.71 6.24 1.84
C SER A 35 -2.89 5.79 0.39
N VAL A 36 -4.11 5.72 -0.12
CA VAL A 36 -4.37 5.47 -1.55
C VAL A 36 -3.73 6.58 -2.39
N MET A 37 -4.00 7.84 -2.05
CA MET A 37 -3.46 8.99 -2.76
C MET A 37 -1.95 9.14 -2.60
N THR A 38 -1.42 8.92 -1.40
CA THR A 38 0.02 8.92 -1.16
C THR A 38 0.72 7.87 -2.04
N ASN A 39 0.13 6.68 -2.17
CA ASN A 39 0.69 5.62 -3.00
C ASN A 39 0.62 5.95 -4.50
N LEU A 40 -0.51 6.47 -4.99
CA LEU A 40 -0.63 6.90 -6.40
C LEU A 40 0.33 8.05 -6.72
N GLY A 41 0.39 9.07 -5.86
CA GLY A 41 1.29 10.21 -6.02
C GLY A 41 2.76 9.79 -6.03
N ALA A 42 3.16 8.84 -5.19
CA ALA A 42 4.50 8.27 -5.20
C ALA A 42 4.82 7.63 -6.56
N GLN A 43 3.95 6.75 -7.06
CA GLN A 43 4.22 6.03 -8.30
C GLN A 43 4.21 6.94 -9.53
N LEU A 44 3.30 7.91 -9.60
CA LEU A 44 3.30 8.94 -10.64
C LEU A 44 4.56 9.83 -10.60
N SER A 45 5.19 9.96 -9.44
CA SER A 45 6.46 10.69 -9.26
C SER A 45 7.69 9.82 -9.54
N GLY A 46 7.53 8.63 -10.14
CA GLY A 46 8.61 7.70 -10.42
C GLY A 46 9.10 6.91 -9.20
N ILE A 47 8.36 6.93 -8.09
CA ILE A 47 8.62 6.12 -6.90
C ILE A 47 7.82 4.82 -7.02
N GLY A 48 8.40 3.83 -7.70
CA GLY A 48 7.69 2.59 -8.01
C GLY A 48 7.32 1.75 -6.80
N TRP A 49 8.14 1.78 -5.73
CA TRP A 49 7.90 1.01 -4.50
C TRP A 49 7.50 1.92 -3.34
N GLY A 50 6.36 2.59 -3.50
CA GLY A 50 5.67 3.29 -2.41
C GLY A 50 4.95 2.31 -1.48
N ALA A 51 4.93 2.61 -0.18
CA ALA A 51 4.29 1.77 0.83
C ALA A 51 3.70 2.59 1.99
N SER A 52 2.70 2.02 2.66
CA SER A 52 2.20 2.50 3.94
C SER A 52 2.31 1.39 4.98
N ASP A 53 2.33 1.77 6.26
CA ASP A 53 2.29 0.81 7.35
C ASP A 53 0.86 0.25 7.48
N VAL A 54 0.71 -1.06 7.26
CA VAL A 54 -0.60 -1.72 7.37
C VAL A 54 -1.13 -1.59 8.79
N GLY A 55 -2.35 -1.04 8.90
CA GLY A 55 -2.98 -0.73 10.18
C GLY A 55 -2.52 0.60 10.80
N GLY A 56 -1.77 1.42 10.08
CA GLY A 56 -1.17 2.66 10.58
C GLY A 56 0.05 2.41 11.46
N TYR A 57 0.72 3.47 11.88
CA TYR A 57 1.89 3.41 12.76
C TYR A 57 1.54 3.74 14.21
N ARG A 58 0.84 4.86 14.45
CA ARG A 58 0.55 5.38 15.80
C ARG A 58 -0.94 5.43 16.10
N LEU A 59 -1.25 5.35 17.39
CA LEU A 59 -2.52 5.68 18.01
C LEU A 59 -2.28 6.77 19.05
N TRP A 60 -3.36 7.42 19.51
CA TRP A 60 -3.24 8.36 20.64
C TRP A 60 -2.85 7.63 21.93
N ASP A 61 -3.40 6.45 22.13
CA ASP A 61 -2.95 5.50 23.14
C ASP A 61 -1.95 4.52 22.50
N ILE A 62 -0.68 4.61 22.89
CA ILE A 62 0.41 3.76 22.37
C ILE A 62 0.33 2.31 22.86
N HIS A 63 -0.50 2.02 23.87
CA HIS A 63 -0.76 0.68 24.36
C HIS A 63 -2.00 0.05 23.74
N ALA A 64 -2.77 0.81 22.97
CA ALA A 64 -3.93 0.29 22.27
C ALA A 64 -3.55 -0.44 20.97
N MET A 65 -4.42 -1.37 20.57
CA MET A 65 -4.40 -2.00 19.26
C MET A 65 -5.37 -1.27 18.32
N PRO A 66 -5.06 -1.13 17.02
CA PRO A 66 -6.02 -0.60 16.06
C PRO A 66 -7.22 -1.55 15.93
N PRO A 67 -8.41 -1.05 15.55
CA PRO A 67 -9.56 -1.92 15.30
C PRO A 67 -9.23 -2.99 14.24
N GLY A 68 -9.59 -4.25 14.53
CA GLY A 68 -9.27 -5.37 13.63
C GLY A 68 -9.84 -5.22 12.21
N GLU A 69 -11.02 -4.61 12.07
CA GLU A 69 -11.60 -4.31 10.76
C GLU A 69 -10.74 -3.31 9.96
N LEU A 70 -10.26 -2.24 10.60
CA LEU A 70 -9.38 -1.27 9.95
C LEU A 70 -8.12 -1.95 9.43
N VAL A 71 -7.51 -2.81 10.24
CA VAL A 71 -6.30 -3.56 9.87
C VAL A 71 -6.58 -4.53 8.71
N LEU A 72 -7.71 -5.24 8.76
CA LEU A 72 -8.14 -6.12 7.66
C LEU A 72 -8.32 -5.34 6.35
N ARG A 73 -9.00 -4.18 6.36
CA ARG A 73 -9.18 -3.34 5.17
C ARG A 73 -7.85 -2.82 4.63
N TRP A 74 -6.91 -2.50 5.51
CA TRP A 74 -5.57 -2.08 5.11
C TRP A 74 -4.77 -3.23 4.49
N PHE A 75 -4.90 -4.45 4.99
CA PHE A 75 -4.33 -5.64 4.36
C PHE A 75 -4.91 -5.88 2.97
N GLN A 76 -6.23 -5.72 2.81
CA GLN A 76 -6.90 -5.84 1.51
C GLN A 76 -6.39 -4.80 0.51
N PHE A 77 -6.22 -3.54 0.94
CA PHE A 77 -5.54 -2.52 0.15
C PHE A 77 -4.09 -2.93 -0.20
N GLY A 78 -3.35 -3.47 0.77
CA GLY A 78 -1.97 -3.94 0.58
C GLY A 78 -1.79 -5.13 -0.36
N LEU A 79 -2.87 -5.79 -0.82
CA LEU A 79 -2.81 -6.85 -1.84
C LEU A 79 -2.15 -6.35 -3.13
N THR A 80 -2.48 -5.12 -3.53
CA THR A 80 -2.09 -4.50 -4.80
C THR A 80 -0.94 -3.51 -4.63
N CYS A 81 -0.55 -3.21 -3.39
CA CYS A 81 0.59 -2.34 -3.12
C CYS A 81 1.92 -3.05 -3.44
N PRO A 82 2.94 -2.30 -3.91
CA PRO A 82 4.27 -2.84 -4.22
C PRO A 82 4.90 -3.58 -3.03
N LEU A 83 4.65 -3.09 -1.81
CA LEU A 83 5.11 -3.69 -0.56
C LEU A 83 3.95 -3.85 0.42
N LEU A 84 3.86 -5.05 1.00
CA LEU A 84 2.95 -5.34 2.10
C LEU A 84 3.78 -5.48 3.38
N ARG A 85 3.67 -4.49 4.27
CA ARG A 85 4.41 -4.46 5.54
C ARG A 85 3.49 -3.99 6.66
N GLN A 86 3.33 -4.83 7.68
CA GLN A 86 2.70 -4.43 8.93
C GLN A 86 3.77 -3.96 9.90
N HIS A 87 3.62 -2.72 10.39
CA HIS A 87 4.53 -2.11 11.34
C HIS A 87 3.81 -0.98 12.08
N GLY A 88 4.17 -0.74 13.34
CA GLY A 88 3.60 0.35 14.12
C GLY A 88 4.07 0.33 15.56
N HIS A 89 3.92 1.46 16.24
CA HIS A 89 4.12 1.59 17.67
C HIS A 89 2.83 1.16 18.40
N ARG A 90 2.78 -0.12 18.76
CA ARG A 90 1.66 -0.81 19.43
C ARG A 90 2.17 -2.12 20.04
N PRO A 91 1.42 -2.77 20.96
CA PRO A 91 1.87 -3.99 21.61
C PRO A 91 2.18 -5.14 20.65
N GLU A 92 1.36 -5.33 19.61
CA GLU A 92 1.47 -6.47 18.70
C GLU A 92 1.27 -6.06 17.24
N THR A 93 1.95 -6.75 16.32
CA THR A 93 1.82 -6.54 14.87
C THR A 93 1.55 -7.84 14.10
N VAL A 94 1.28 -8.93 14.82
CA VAL A 94 1.05 -10.24 14.23
C VAL A 94 -0.45 -10.48 13.96
N PRO A 95 -0.82 -11.21 12.89
CA PRO A 95 -2.23 -11.45 12.57
C PRO A 95 -3.05 -12.06 13.72
N TRP A 96 -2.50 -13.04 14.44
CA TRP A 96 -3.21 -13.74 15.51
C TRP A 96 -3.48 -12.87 16.75
N ALA A 97 -2.86 -11.69 16.88
CA ALA A 97 -3.18 -10.74 17.94
C ALA A 97 -4.57 -10.10 17.77
N TYR A 98 -5.19 -10.20 16.59
CA TYR A 98 -6.52 -9.66 16.30
C TYR A 98 -7.66 -10.65 16.58
N GLY A 99 -7.40 -11.68 17.39
CA GLY A 99 -8.40 -12.63 17.87
C GLY A 99 -8.92 -13.60 16.80
N PRO A 100 -9.91 -14.43 17.16
CA PRO A 100 -10.36 -15.57 16.34
C PRO A 100 -11.14 -15.16 15.08
N VAL A 101 -11.58 -13.90 14.98
CA VAL A 101 -12.31 -13.40 13.81
C VAL A 101 -11.35 -12.78 12.81
N PHE A 102 -10.62 -11.73 13.21
CA PHE A 102 -9.80 -10.96 12.27
C PHE A 102 -8.45 -11.63 11.97
N GLY A 103 -7.87 -12.38 12.91
CA GLY A 103 -6.59 -13.06 12.68
C GLY A 103 -6.61 -14.04 11.50
N PRO A 104 -7.60 -14.94 11.39
CA PRO A 104 -7.78 -15.78 10.22
C PRO A 104 -8.03 -14.99 8.93
N LEU A 105 -8.90 -13.97 8.95
CA LEU A 105 -9.20 -13.15 7.78
C LEU A 105 -7.96 -12.42 7.25
N ILE A 106 -7.15 -11.83 8.12
CA ILE A 106 -5.87 -11.20 7.75
C ILE A 106 -4.93 -12.24 7.13
N THR A 107 -4.85 -13.42 7.73
CA THR A 107 -4.01 -14.52 7.23
C THR A 107 -4.43 -14.96 5.83
N ASP A 108 -5.72 -15.03 5.55
CA ASP A 108 -6.24 -15.39 4.23
C ASP A 108 -5.91 -14.33 3.17
N VAL A 109 -5.93 -13.04 3.52
CA VAL A 109 -5.46 -11.96 2.63
C VAL A 109 -3.96 -12.11 2.33
N ILE A 110 -3.14 -12.45 3.34
CA ILE A 110 -1.70 -12.72 3.13
C ILE A 110 -1.48 -13.90 2.18
N ARG A 111 -2.23 -15.00 2.38
CA ARG A 111 -2.17 -16.19 1.52
C ARG A 111 -2.61 -15.88 0.09
N LEU A 112 -3.67 -15.08 -0.07
CA LEU A 112 -4.12 -14.61 -1.37
C LEU A 112 -3.03 -13.80 -2.07
N ARG A 113 -2.37 -12.86 -1.36
CA ARG A 113 -1.24 -12.12 -1.96
C ARG A 113 -0.11 -13.06 -2.40
N ALA A 114 0.19 -14.08 -1.60
CA ALA A 114 1.21 -15.06 -1.94
C ALA A 114 0.84 -15.87 -3.18
N SER A 115 -0.44 -16.27 -3.36
CA SER A 115 -0.88 -16.98 -4.55
C SER A 115 -0.86 -16.12 -5.82
N LEU A 116 -1.03 -14.79 -5.69
CA LEU A 116 -0.96 -13.83 -6.80
C LEU A 116 0.48 -13.47 -7.19
N ARG A 117 1.49 -13.92 -6.45
CA ARG A 117 2.91 -13.53 -6.63
C ARG A 117 3.39 -13.70 -8.07
N HIS A 118 3.13 -14.85 -8.67
CA HIS A 118 3.68 -15.20 -9.97
C HIS A 118 2.80 -14.75 -11.13
N THR A 119 1.49 -14.69 -10.92
CA THR A 119 0.50 -14.43 -11.97
C THR A 119 0.21 -12.95 -12.16
N TYR A 120 0.27 -12.14 -11.08
CA TYR A 120 -0.05 -10.72 -11.13
C TYR A 120 1.09 -9.84 -10.63
N LEU A 121 1.61 -10.11 -9.42
CA LEU A 121 2.57 -9.19 -8.79
C LEU A 121 3.89 -9.13 -9.56
N ARG A 122 4.47 -10.28 -9.90
CA ARG A 122 5.76 -10.31 -10.59
C ARG A 122 5.71 -9.63 -11.97
N PRO A 123 4.76 -9.94 -12.88
CA PRO A 123 4.64 -9.23 -14.15
C PRO A 123 4.44 -7.71 -14.00
N THR A 124 3.69 -7.27 -13.00
CA THR A 124 3.47 -5.83 -12.77
C THR A 124 4.73 -5.14 -12.25
N HIS A 125 5.52 -5.81 -11.40
CA HIS A 125 6.84 -5.31 -10.99
C HIS A 125 7.86 -5.30 -12.15
N ASP A 126 7.81 -6.30 -13.05
CA ASP A 126 8.68 -6.34 -14.23
C ASP A 126 8.35 -5.18 -15.19
N ARG A 127 7.07 -4.89 -15.46
CA ARG A 127 6.65 -3.71 -16.25
C ARG A 127 7.09 -2.38 -15.61
N LEU A 128 7.01 -2.27 -14.29
CA LEU A 128 7.52 -1.11 -13.59
C LEU A 128 9.03 -0.94 -13.83
N ALA A 129 9.80 -2.03 -13.78
CA ALA A 129 11.25 -1.99 -13.97
C ALA A 129 11.66 -1.67 -15.41
N ASP A 130 10.95 -2.26 -16.39
CA ASP A 130 11.31 -2.17 -17.80
C ASP A 130 10.76 -0.90 -18.48
N GLU A 131 9.55 -0.49 -18.12
CA GLU A 131 8.80 0.59 -18.81
C GLU A 131 8.56 1.83 -17.92
N GLY A 132 8.81 1.72 -16.61
CA GLY A 132 8.42 2.76 -15.65
C GLY A 132 6.90 2.85 -15.43
N ARG A 133 6.12 1.87 -15.91
CA ARG A 133 4.66 1.85 -15.75
C ARG A 133 4.28 1.64 -14.27
N PRO A 134 3.50 2.55 -13.65
CA PRO A 134 3.04 2.38 -12.27
C PRO A 134 2.29 1.07 -12.04
N ILE A 135 2.51 0.47 -10.86
CA ILE A 135 1.79 -0.72 -10.38
C ILE A 135 0.33 -0.39 -10.10
N ASN A 136 0.08 0.70 -9.36
CA ASN A 136 -1.25 1.26 -9.17
C ASN A 136 -1.36 2.52 -10.01
N ARG A 137 -2.31 2.52 -10.94
CA ARG A 137 -2.52 3.63 -11.88
C ARG A 137 -3.83 4.33 -11.54
N PRO A 138 -3.87 5.68 -11.47
CA PRO A 138 -5.15 6.38 -11.42
C PRO A 138 -6.03 5.95 -12.59
N VAL A 139 -7.36 5.92 -12.40
CA VAL A 139 -8.28 5.40 -13.43
C VAL A 139 -8.11 6.15 -14.76
N TRP A 140 -7.95 7.47 -14.73
CA TRP A 140 -7.72 8.30 -15.92
C TRP A 140 -6.44 7.96 -16.70
N TRP A 141 -5.49 7.24 -16.12
CA TRP A 141 -4.28 6.81 -16.85
C TRP A 141 -4.62 5.80 -17.94
N ASP A 142 -5.51 4.85 -17.63
CA ASP A 142 -5.95 3.82 -18.59
C ASP A 142 -7.18 4.32 -19.40
N PHE A 143 -7.89 5.34 -18.91
CA PHE A 143 -9.11 5.91 -19.53
C PHE A 143 -9.03 7.45 -19.63
N PRO A 144 -8.09 8.03 -20.40
CA PRO A 144 -7.86 9.47 -20.43
C PRO A 144 -9.02 10.27 -21.03
N ASP A 145 -9.79 9.66 -21.92
CA ASP A 145 -10.91 10.32 -22.63
C ASP A 145 -12.24 10.23 -21.85
N ASP A 146 -12.28 9.52 -20.72
CA ASP A 146 -13.46 9.42 -19.86
C ASP A 146 -13.44 10.51 -18.78
N ALA A 147 -14.35 11.49 -18.89
CA ALA A 147 -14.45 12.59 -17.95
C ALA A 147 -14.71 12.13 -16.50
N GLU A 148 -15.41 11.00 -16.31
CA GLU A 148 -15.69 10.46 -14.97
C GLU A 148 -14.40 10.00 -14.27
N ALA A 149 -13.45 9.46 -15.05
CA ALA A 149 -12.17 8.98 -14.54
C ALA A 149 -11.30 10.09 -13.91
N TRP A 150 -11.58 11.35 -14.25
CA TRP A 150 -10.88 12.55 -13.73
C TRP A 150 -11.54 13.16 -12.50
N THR A 151 -12.75 12.73 -12.12
CA THR A 151 -13.43 13.30 -10.95
C THR A 151 -12.73 12.95 -9.65
N ASP A 152 -12.79 13.82 -8.64
CA ASP A 152 -12.25 13.54 -7.30
C ASP A 152 -12.83 12.26 -6.68
N ALA A 153 -14.09 11.95 -7.01
CA ALA A 153 -14.76 10.75 -6.52
C ALA A 153 -14.06 9.47 -7.00
N VAL A 154 -13.58 9.46 -8.25
CA VAL A 154 -12.89 8.30 -8.84
C VAL A 154 -11.38 8.40 -8.65
N ALA A 155 -10.78 9.50 -9.11
CA ALA A 155 -9.33 9.69 -9.12
C ALA A 155 -8.68 9.60 -7.74
N HIS A 156 -9.44 9.90 -6.67
CA HIS A 156 -8.91 9.89 -5.30
C HIS A 156 -9.27 8.66 -4.46
N THR A 157 -10.08 7.76 -4.98
CA THR A 157 -10.55 6.60 -4.20
C THR A 157 -10.37 5.26 -4.90
N GLN A 158 -10.11 5.27 -6.22
CA GLN A 158 -10.00 4.09 -7.06
C GLN A 158 -8.75 4.16 -7.91
N TYR A 159 -8.26 2.98 -8.31
CA TYR A 159 -7.11 2.84 -9.18
C TYR A 159 -7.18 1.51 -9.93
N MET A 160 -6.47 1.45 -11.05
CA MET A 160 -6.20 0.23 -11.80
C MET A 160 -4.98 -0.48 -11.22
N PHE A 161 -5.07 -1.81 -11.13
CA PHE A 161 -3.97 -2.70 -10.76
C PHE A 161 -3.88 -3.82 -11.79
#